data_AF-A0A7R9U6C1-F1
#
_entry.id   AF-A0A7R9U6C1-F1
#
_cell.length_a   1.000
_cell.length_b   1.000
_cell.length_c   1.000
_cell.angle_alpha   90.00
_cell.angle_beta   90.00
_cell.angle_gamma   90.00
#
_symmetry.space_group_name_H-M   'P 1'
#
loop_
_entity.id
_entity.type
_entity.pdbx_description
1 polymer ?
#
loop_
_entity_poly.entity_id
_entity_poly.type
_entity_poly.pdbx_seq_one_letter_code
_entity_poly.pdbx_strand_id
1 'polypeptide(L)'
;ETRRVGATTMKSRGFSALVVFLLAPVARAGWVDPATLPEDQTTKSYVSGKTLKLVMSDEFNTPQRSFKDGDDPIWTALDHSDDDMSSSGGGSLQYYNASHVTTTEEGQLEILTTTDSTSWTGFNPYKQRREVLEKTFRSGMLQSWNKFCFTGGVVEISARLPGKAKVQGLWPAFWLLGNLGRATYELSTNLLWPWSYDKCD
;
A
#
# COMPACT_ATOMS: atom_id res chain seq x y z
N GLU A 1 0.39 84.69 31.04
CA GLU A 1 -0.04 83.58 30.17
C GLU A 1 0.34 82.24 30.77
N THR A 2 -0.64 81.33 30.74
CA THR A 2 -0.56 79.85 30.72
C THR A 2 0.14 79.05 31.83
N ARG A 3 -0.71 78.54 32.72
CA ARG A 3 -0.58 77.29 33.48
C ARG A 3 -0.72 76.04 32.57
N ARG A 4 -0.16 74.94 33.06
CA ARG A 4 -0.07 73.57 32.52
C ARG A 4 -1.38 72.94 32.01
N VAL A 5 -1.26 72.04 31.02
CA VAL A 5 -2.11 70.86 30.80
C VAL A 5 -1.21 69.68 30.40
N GLY A 6 -1.40 68.51 31.02
CA GLY A 6 -0.70 67.26 30.72
C GLY A 6 -1.51 66.36 29.77
N ALA A 7 -0.83 65.40 29.14
CA ALA A 7 -1.44 64.32 28.37
C ALA A 7 -0.81 62.97 28.75
N THR A 8 -1.67 61.99 28.96
CA THR A 8 -1.40 60.62 29.43
C THR A 8 -1.01 59.72 28.26
N THR A 9 0.08 58.95 28.38
CA THR A 9 0.46 57.93 27.38
C THR A 9 0.19 56.52 27.92
N MET A 10 -0.53 55.73 27.13
CA MET A 10 -1.07 54.40 27.43
C MET A 10 0.04 53.34 27.43
N LYS A 11 0.10 52.49 28.47
CA LYS A 11 1.03 51.35 28.59
C LYS A 11 0.56 50.19 27.70
N SER A 12 1.38 49.76 26.74
CA SER A 12 1.20 48.46 26.06
C SER A 12 1.78 47.34 26.94
N ARG A 13 0.96 46.33 27.22
CA ARG A 13 1.38 45.08 27.88
C ARG A 13 1.86 44.10 26.81
N GLY A 14 3.15 43.78 26.81
CA GLY A 14 3.71 42.72 25.96
C GLY A 14 3.26 41.35 26.44
N PHE A 15 2.52 40.63 25.60
CA PHE A 15 2.25 39.21 25.76
C PHE A 15 3.49 38.43 25.30
N SER A 16 4.10 37.66 26.20
CA SER A 16 5.16 36.71 25.86
C SER A 16 4.51 35.46 25.26
N ALA A 17 4.61 35.28 23.95
CA ALA A 17 4.15 34.08 23.28
C ALA A 17 5.20 32.97 23.45
N LEU A 18 4.85 31.94 24.23
CA LEU A 18 5.62 30.71 24.35
C LEU A 18 5.52 29.95 23.01
N VAL A 19 6.56 30.04 22.19
CA VAL A 19 6.64 29.25 20.95
C VAL A 19 6.93 27.81 21.31
N VAL A 20 5.89 26.98 21.34
CA VAL A 20 6.03 25.52 21.39
C VAL A 20 6.52 25.09 20.03
N PHE A 21 7.81 24.73 19.92
CA PHE A 21 8.30 23.99 18.76
C PHE A 21 7.64 22.61 18.79
N LEU A 22 6.58 22.45 18.01
CA LEU A 22 6.14 21.14 17.55
C LEU A 22 7.32 20.55 16.77
N LEU A 23 8.04 19.61 17.38
CA LEU A 23 8.97 18.74 16.68
C LEU A 23 8.13 18.00 15.64
N ALA A 24 8.18 18.47 14.39
CA ALA A 24 7.72 17.67 13.27
C ALA A 24 8.45 16.33 13.35
N PRO A 25 7.76 15.18 13.19
CA PRO A 25 8.43 13.89 13.15
C PRO A 25 9.52 13.97 12.08
N VAL A 26 10.75 13.72 12.49
CA VAL A 26 11.87 13.60 11.56
C VAL A 26 11.53 12.44 10.64
N ALA A 27 11.10 12.76 9.42
CA ALA A 27 10.90 11.76 8.37
C ALA A 27 12.27 11.14 8.09
N ARG A 28 12.53 10.00 8.73
CA ARG A 28 13.72 9.20 8.46
C ARG A 28 13.45 8.50 7.13
N ALA A 29 13.86 9.14 6.04
CA ALA A 29 13.78 8.55 4.71
C ALA A 29 14.73 7.34 4.66
N GLY A 30 14.16 6.15 4.61
CA GLY A 30 14.88 4.89 4.52
C GLY A 30 13.93 3.78 4.11
N TRP A 31 14.48 2.73 3.49
CA TRP A 31 13.71 1.55 3.09
C TRP A 31 13.38 0.63 4.27
N VAL A 32 14.10 0.77 5.39
CA VAL A 32 13.90 0.00 6.62
C VAL A 32 13.06 0.85 7.56
N ASP A 33 11.92 0.30 7.99
CA ASP A 33 11.04 0.91 8.97
C ASP A 33 11.82 1.18 10.28
N PRO A 34 11.78 2.41 10.83
CA PRO A 34 12.40 2.72 12.12
C PRO A 34 11.91 1.85 13.30
N ALA A 35 10.73 1.24 13.18
CA ALA A 35 10.17 0.34 14.18
C ALA A 35 10.71 -1.10 14.08
N THR A 36 11.41 -1.46 13.01
CA THR A 36 11.97 -2.81 12.85
C THR A 36 13.01 -3.09 13.93
N LEU A 37 12.80 -4.17 14.69
CA LEU A 37 13.66 -4.55 15.80
C LEU A 37 15.06 -4.95 15.32
N PRO A 38 16.13 -4.69 16.09
CA PRO A 38 17.50 -5.03 15.70
C PRO A 38 17.72 -6.51 15.33
N GLU A 39 17.00 -7.42 16.01
CA GLU A 39 17.02 -8.86 15.75
C GLU A 39 16.47 -9.23 14.37
N ASP A 40 15.52 -8.46 13.83
CA ASP A 40 14.88 -8.70 12.54
C ASP A 40 15.67 -8.06 11.38
N GLN A 41 16.73 -7.30 11.67
CA GLN A 41 17.58 -6.68 10.65
C GLN A 41 18.52 -7.66 9.95
N THR A 42 18.56 -8.92 10.37
CA THR A 42 19.36 -9.97 9.73
C THR A 42 18.64 -11.31 9.72
N THR A 43 18.77 -12.05 8.63
CA THR A 43 18.28 -13.43 8.52
C THR A 43 19.36 -14.33 7.93
N LYS A 44 19.29 -15.65 8.17
CA LYS A 44 20.22 -16.61 7.55
C LYS A 44 19.60 -17.21 6.31
N SER A 45 20.29 -17.10 5.18
CA SER A 45 19.90 -17.77 3.95
C SER A 45 19.96 -19.29 4.14
N TYR A 46 18.82 -19.97 4.03
CA TYR A 46 18.75 -21.44 4.09
C TYR A 46 19.51 -22.12 2.94
N VAL A 47 19.70 -21.42 1.82
CA VAL A 47 20.39 -21.96 0.62
C VAL A 47 21.90 -21.77 0.72
N SER A 48 22.37 -20.57 1.06
CA SER A 48 23.80 -20.24 1.04
C SER A 48 24.48 -20.26 2.41
N GLY A 49 23.71 -20.34 3.50
CA GLY A 49 24.20 -20.21 4.88
C GLY A 49 24.68 -18.81 5.26
N LYS A 50 24.69 -17.86 4.32
CA LYS A 50 25.14 -16.49 4.56
C LYS A 50 24.13 -15.72 5.39
N THR A 51 24.63 -14.86 6.28
CA THR A 51 23.81 -13.85 6.94
C THR A 51 23.47 -12.75 5.95
N LEU A 52 22.18 -12.60 5.68
CA LEU A 52 21.60 -11.53 4.88
C LEU A 52 21.29 -10.35 5.79
N LYS A 53 21.48 -9.14 5.26
CA LYS A 53 21.08 -7.89 5.93
C LYS A 53 19.76 -7.43 5.36
N LEU A 54 18.89 -6.93 6.24
CA LEU A 54 17.64 -6.29 5.86
C LEU A 54 17.92 -5.04 5.02
N VAL A 55 17.21 -4.93 3.91
CA VAL A 55 17.31 -3.79 2.98
C VAL A 55 16.00 -3.03 2.85
N MET A 56 14.88 -3.64 3.22
CA MET A 56 13.56 -3.03 3.24
C MET A 56 12.67 -3.75 4.24
N SER A 57 11.86 -3.00 4.98
CA SER A 57 10.83 -3.50 5.89
C SER A 57 9.67 -2.52 6.01
N ASP A 58 8.52 -3.03 6.43
CA ASP A 58 7.36 -2.23 6.82
C ASP A 58 6.64 -2.98 7.93
N GLU A 59 6.59 -2.39 9.12
CA GLU A 59 5.93 -3.00 10.28
C GLU A 59 4.43 -2.68 10.32
N PHE A 60 3.94 -1.79 9.44
CA PHE A 60 2.54 -1.38 9.37
C PHE A 60 1.96 -0.77 10.66
N ASN A 61 2.83 -0.22 11.52
CA ASN A 61 2.46 0.33 12.84
C ASN A 61 1.73 1.69 12.80
N THR A 62 1.67 2.36 11.65
CA THR A 62 0.93 3.64 11.53
C THR A 62 -0.56 3.32 11.41
N PRO A 63 -1.43 3.76 12.34
CA PRO A 63 -2.85 3.42 12.32
C PRO A 63 -3.60 4.16 11.21
N GLN A 64 -4.60 3.49 10.61
CA GLN A 64 -5.41 3.98 9.48
C GLN A 64 -4.59 4.58 8.33
N ARG A 65 -3.43 3.98 8.04
CA ARG A 65 -2.56 4.38 6.95
C ARG A 65 -3.30 4.18 5.62
N SER A 66 -3.43 5.26 4.87
CA SER A 66 -3.97 5.19 3.51
C SER A 66 -2.90 4.64 2.57
N PHE A 67 -3.32 3.71 1.72
CA PHE A 67 -2.49 3.18 0.63
C PHE A 67 -3.02 3.59 -0.74
N LYS A 68 -3.93 4.58 -0.81
CA LYS A 68 -4.39 5.11 -2.08
C LYS A 68 -3.21 5.58 -2.93
N ASP A 69 -3.35 5.52 -4.24
CA ASP A 69 -2.28 5.94 -5.14
C ASP A 69 -1.83 7.38 -4.85
N GLY A 70 -0.53 7.53 -4.59
CA GLY A 70 0.12 8.78 -4.19
C GLY A 70 0.24 9.01 -2.68
N ASP A 71 -0.48 8.28 -1.83
CA ASP A 71 -0.48 8.51 -0.38
C ASP A 71 0.71 7.85 0.32
N ASP A 72 1.22 6.75 -0.24
CA ASP A 72 2.29 5.96 0.36
C ASP A 72 3.55 5.85 -0.53
N PRO A 73 4.77 6.01 0.02
CA PRO A 73 5.99 5.97 -0.78
C PRO A 73 6.39 4.57 -1.25
N ILE A 74 5.96 3.50 -0.57
CA ILE A 74 6.38 2.12 -0.85
C ILE A 74 5.26 1.34 -1.54
N TRP A 75 4.02 1.53 -1.09
CA TRP A 75 2.89 0.71 -1.50
C TRP A 75 1.83 1.50 -2.27
N THR A 76 1.06 0.82 -3.11
CA THR A 76 -0.14 1.36 -3.75
C THR A 76 -1.23 0.30 -3.72
N ALA A 77 -2.37 0.64 -3.14
CA ALA A 77 -3.59 -0.13 -3.21
C ALA A 77 -4.35 0.17 -4.50
N LEU A 78 -5.03 -0.83 -5.06
CA LEU A 78 -5.65 -0.72 -6.39
C LEU A 78 -7.15 -0.43 -6.33
N ASP A 79 -7.60 0.42 -7.25
CA ASP A 79 -8.99 0.54 -7.68
C ASP A 79 -9.12 -0.08 -9.09
N HIS A 80 -9.14 -1.42 -9.15
CA HIS A 80 -9.15 -2.15 -10.41
C HIS A 80 -9.81 -3.52 -10.29
N SER A 81 -10.44 -3.99 -11.37
CA SER A 81 -10.87 -5.38 -11.45
C SER A 81 -9.68 -6.26 -11.77
N ASP A 82 -9.68 -7.48 -11.24
CA ASP A 82 -8.85 -8.53 -11.82
C ASP A 82 -9.53 -8.98 -13.12
N ASP A 83 -8.87 -8.67 -14.24
CA ASP A 83 -9.37 -8.96 -15.59
C ASP A 83 -9.05 -10.41 -16.03
N ASP A 84 -8.72 -11.28 -15.07
CA ASP A 84 -8.43 -12.71 -15.15
C ASP A 84 -9.58 -13.55 -15.73
N MET A 85 -9.90 -13.26 -16.99
CA MET A 85 -10.75 -14.05 -17.87
C MET A 85 -9.89 -14.85 -18.86
N SER A 86 -8.58 -14.58 -18.91
CA SER A 86 -7.61 -15.23 -19.78
C SER A 86 -6.89 -16.41 -19.09
N SER A 87 -6.03 -17.10 -19.84
CA SER A 87 -5.71 -18.55 -19.84
C SER A 87 -5.37 -19.32 -18.55
N SER A 88 -5.35 -18.70 -17.36
CA SER A 88 -4.95 -19.38 -16.12
C SER A 88 -5.87 -19.17 -14.93
N GLY A 89 -6.75 -18.17 -14.93
CA GLY A 89 -7.54 -17.90 -13.75
C GLY A 89 -9.03 -17.75 -14.03
N GLY A 90 -9.78 -18.33 -13.10
CA GLY A 90 -11.12 -18.84 -13.34
C GLY A 90 -12.21 -17.78 -13.28
N GLY A 91 -11.90 -16.52 -13.62
CA GLY A 91 -12.83 -15.40 -13.47
C GLY A 91 -12.95 -14.96 -12.01
N SER A 92 -11.93 -14.28 -11.49
CA SER A 92 -11.96 -13.59 -10.19
C SER A 92 -13.27 -12.82 -10.00
N LEU A 93 -13.95 -12.97 -8.86
CA LEU A 93 -15.28 -12.38 -8.61
C LEU A 93 -15.22 -11.00 -7.93
N GLN A 94 -14.03 -10.60 -7.50
CA GLN A 94 -13.78 -9.37 -6.76
C GLN A 94 -13.39 -8.21 -7.67
N TYR A 95 -13.76 -7.00 -7.23
CA TYR A 95 -13.15 -5.75 -7.64
C TYR A 95 -12.18 -5.31 -6.52
N TYR A 96 -10.92 -5.02 -6.85
CA TYR A 96 -9.99 -4.44 -5.90
C TYR A 96 -10.34 -2.97 -5.68
N ASN A 97 -10.51 -2.60 -4.42
CA ASN A 97 -10.84 -1.26 -4.00
C ASN A 97 -9.78 -0.77 -3.00
N ALA A 98 -9.22 0.42 -3.24
CA ALA A 98 -8.14 0.93 -2.42
C ALA A 98 -8.57 1.18 -0.96
N SER A 99 -9.86 1.45 -0.72
CA SER A 99 -10.41 1.65 0.64
C SER A 99 -10.53 0.35 1.44
N HIS A 100 -10.40 -0.82 0.80
CA HIS A 100 -10.36 -2.13 1.45
C HIS A 100 -8.95 -2.55 1.88
N VAL A 101 -7.97 -1.65 1.74
CA VAL A 101 -6.61 -1.83 2.24
C VAL A 101 -6.26 -0.68 3.17
N THR A 102 -6.00 -1.00 4.43
CA THR A 102 -5.62 -0.02 5.45
C THR A 102 -4.83 -0.72 6.55
N THR A 103 -4.42 0.02 7.57
CA THR A 103 -3.89 -0.56 8.80
C THR A 103 -4.90 -0.44 9.95
N THR A 104 -4.92 -1.44 10.82
CA THR A 104 -5.75 -1.43 12.03
C THR A 104 -5.30 -0.36 13.03
N GLU A 105 -6.14 -0.03 14.00
CA GLU A 105 -5.79 0.86 15.12
C GLU A 105 -4.57 0.35 15.91
N GLU A 106 -4.43 -0.97 16.01
CA GLU A 106 -3.34 -1.63 16.72
C GLU A 106 -2.06 -1.82 15.88
N GLY A 107 -2.06 -1.42 14.60
CA GLY A 107 -0.87 -1.46 13.76
C GLY A 107 -0.66 -2.81 13.06
N GLN A 108 -1.52 -3.15 12.11
CA GLN A 108 -1.38 -4.32 11.24
C GLN A 108 -1.98 -4.01 9.88
N LEU A 109 -1.34 -4.45 8.79
CA LEU A 109 -1.97 -4.39 7.46
C LEU A 109 -3.23 -5.26 7.45
N GLU A 110 -4.37 -4.65 7.09
CA GLU A 110 -5.65 -5.31 6.91
C GLU A 110 -6.09 -5.21 5.45
N ILE A 111 -6.42 -6.35 4.86
CA ILE A 111 -7.06 -6.45 3.56
C ILE A 111 -8.46 -7.02 3.78
N LEU A 112 -9.47 -6.16 3.64
CA LEU A 112 -10.85 -6.51 3.88
C LEU A 112 -11.50 -7.06 2.61
N THR A 113 -12.38 -8.04 2.76
CA THR A 113 -13.24 -8.53 1.67
C THR A 113 -14.70 -8.43 2.07
N THR A 114 -15.55 -7.86 1.21
CA THR A 114 -16.99 -7.70 1.44
C THR A 114 -17.80 -8.21 0.24
N THR A 115 -19.08 -8.47 0.46
CA THR A 115 -20.05 -8.90 -0.56
C THR A 115 -20.70 -7.73 -1.30
N ASP A 116 -20.07 -6.56 -1.26
CA ASP A 116 -20.57 -5.38 -1.95
C ASP A 116 -20.27 -5.47 -3.44
N SER A 117 -21.22 -5.07 -4.27
CA SER A 117 -21.02 -5.05 -5.71
C SER A 117 -20.37 -3.75 -6.18
N THR A 118 -19.59 -3.83 -7.25
CA THR A 118 -18.99 -2.69 -7.92
C THR A 118 -19.31 -2.78 -9.42
N SER A 119 -19.91 -1.72 -9.95
CA SER A 119 -20.11 -1.55 -11.39
C SER A 119 -19.19 -0.45 -11.92
N TRP A 120 -18.54 -0.69 -13.06
CA TRP A 120 -17.70 0.30 -13.73
C TRP A 120 -17.81 0.19 -15.25
N THR A 121 -17.41 1.24 -15.97
CA THR A 121 -17.31 1.16 -17.44
C THR A 121 -15.92 0.68 -17.82
N GLY A 122 -15.81 -0.58 -18.27
CA GLY A 122 -14.56 -1.21 -18.70
C GLY A 122 -14.55 -1.55 -20.19
N PHE A 123 -13.39 -1.93 -20.73
CA PHE A 123 -13.30 -2.49 -22.08
C PHE A 123 -13.46 -4.00 -22.01
N ASN A 124 -14.41 -4.57 -22.76
CA ASN A 124 -14.56 -6.02 -22.88
C ASN A 124 -13.73 -6.51 -24.08
N PRO A 125 -12.63 -7.26 -23.88
CA PRO A 125 -11.78 -7.73 -24.96
C PRO A 125 -12.47 -8.77 -25.85
N TYR A 126 -13.47 -9.51 -25.37
CA TYR A 126 -14.20 -10.49 -26.18
C TYR A 126 -15.21 -9.83 -27.13
N LYS A 127 -15.85 -8.73 -26.69
CA LYS A 127 -16.82 -7.98 -27.51
C LYS A 127 -16.20 -6.78 -28.23
N GLN A 128 -14.93 -6.48 -27.98
CA GLN A 128 -14.19 -5.36 -28.58
C GLN A 128 -14.91 -4.01 -28.42
N ARG A 129 -15.56 -3.79 -27.26
CA ARG A 129 -16.28 -2.55 -26.96
C ARG A 129 -16.27 -2.23 -25.47
N ARG A 130 -16.50 -0.97 -25.12
CA ARG A 130 -16.72 -0.58 -23.72
C ARG A 130 -18.15 -0.93 -23.31
N GLU A 131 -18.29 -1.51 -22.13
CA GLU A 131 -19.59 -1.79 -21.53
C GLU A 131 -19.53 -1.63 -20.01
N VAL A 132 -20.69 -1.62 -19.36
CA VAL A 132 -20.78 -1.65 -17.90
C VAL A 132 -20.49 -3.08 -17.46
N LEU A 133 -19.44 -3.24 -16.66
CA LEU A 133 -19.02 -4.49 -16.04
C LEU A 133 -19.37 -4.45 -14.56
N GLU A 134 -19.59 -5.61 -13.97
CA GLU A 134 -19.95 -5.75 -12.56
C GLU A 134 -19.19 -6.91 -11.91
N LYS A 135 -18.79 -6.71 -10.66
CA LYS A 135 -18.24 -7.72 -9.74
C LYS A 135 -19.04 -7.68 -8.46
N THR A 136 -19.31 -8.84 -7.88
CA THR A 136 -20.22 -8.97 -6.71
C THR A 136 -19.49 -8.95 -5.37
N PHE A 137 -18.17 -8.83 -5.38
CA PHE A 137 -17.35 -8.71 -4.17
C PHE A 137 -16.38 -7.53 -4.30
N ARG A 138 -16.01 -6.96 -3.15
CA ARG A 138 -14.88 -6.03 -3.03
C ARG A 138 -13.80 -6.67 -2.20
N SER A 139 -12.56 -6.46 -2.61
CA SER A 139 -11.37 -6.90 -1.87
C SER A 139 -10.26 -5.85 -2.02
N GLY A 140 -9.08 -6.15 -1.51
CA GLY A 140 -7.92 -5.27 -1.63
C GLY A 140 -6.72 -5.97 -2.27
N MET A 141 -5.96 -5.21 -3.04
CA MET A 141 -4.65 -5.61 -3.53
C MET A 141 -3.67 -4.48 -3.27
N LEU A 142 -2.57 -4.80 -2.59
CA LEU A 142 -1.49 -3.87 -2.28
C LEU A 142 -0.23 -4.31 -3.05
N GLN A 143 0.43 -3.37 -3.73
CA GLN A 143 1.65 -3.67 -4.49
C GLN A 143 2.71 -2.58 -4.34
N SER A 144 3.98 -2.97 -4.47
CA SER A 144 5.14 -2.07 -4.53
C SER A 144 5.69 -1.91 -5.96
N TRP A 145 4.85 -2.21 -6.96
CA TRP A 145 5.22 -2.15 -8.38
C TRP A 145 5.83 -0.80 -8.76
N ASN A 146 7.02 -0.85 -9.37
CA ASN A 146 7.81 0.31 -9.77
C ASN A 146 8.16 1.30 -8.63
N LYS A 147 8.03 0.88 -7.37
CA LYS A 147 8.45 1.63 -6.17
C LYS A 147 9.64 0.95 -5.51
N PHE A 148 9.49 -0.32 -5.15
CA PHE A 148 10.57 -1.13 -4.57
C PHE A 148 10.82 -2.38 -5.41
N CYS A 149 12.08 -2.67 -5.71
CA CYS A 149 12.50 -3.84 -6.48
C CYS A 149 13.75 -4.46 -5.85
N PHE A 150 13.86 -5.77 -5.94
CA PHE A 150 15.03 -6.52 -5.50
C PHE A 150 15.29 -7.68 -6.47
N THR A 151 16.54 -8.13 -6.58
CA THR A 151 16.99 -9.13 -7.56
C THR A 151 17.37 -10.47 -6.93
N GLY A 152 17.19 -10.61 -5.62
CA GLY A 152 17.45 -11.83 -4.88
C GLY A 152 17.48 -11.59 -3.38
N GLY A 153 17.60 -12.67 -2.62
CA GLY A 153 17.60 -12.64 -1.15
C GLY A 153 16.45 -13.46 -0.59
N VAL A 154 15.93 -12.99 0.54
CA VAL A 154 14.84 -13.62 1.28
C VAL A 154 13.79 -12.55 1.51
N VAL A 155 12.52 -12.92 1.35
CA VAL A 155 11.38 -12.08 1.74
C VAL A 155 10.56 -12.88 2.74
N GLU A 156 10.27 -12.27 3.87
CA GLU A 156 9.55 -12.87 4.99
C GLU A 156 8.31 -12.01 5.27
N ILE A 157 7.20 -12.68 5.57
CA ILE A 157 5.97 -12.03 6.03
C ILE A 157 5.41 -12.80 7.22
N SER A 158 4.80 -12.07 8.15
CA SER A 158 3.97 -12.63 9.20
C SER A 158 2.52 -12.27 8.92
N ALA A 159 1.66 -13.26 8.70
CA ALA A 159 0.30 -13.03 8.24
C ALA A 159 -0.72 -13.94 8.94
N ARG A 160 -1.92 -13.40 9.15
CA ARG A 160 -3.10 -14.16 9.55
C ARG A 160 -4.06 -14.24 8.38
N LEU A 161 -4.30 -15.45 7.88
CA LEU A 161 -5.22 -15.66 6.75
C LEU A 161 -6.69 -15.51 7.17
N PRO A 162 -7.56 -14.97 6.29
CA PRO A 162 -8.96 -14.79 6.59
C PRO A 162 -9.75 -16.11 6.55
N GLY A 163 -10.86 -16.14 7.27
CA GLY A 163 -11.81 -17.26 7.25
C GLY A 163 -11.31 -18.52 7.94
N LYS A 164 -12.07 -19.61 7.77
CA LYS A 164 -11.71 -20.95 8.24
C LYS A 164 -11.21 -21.75 7.05
N ALA A 165 -10.20 -22.59 7.24
CA ALA A 165 -9.61 -23.41 6.18
C ALA A 165 -10.59 -24.35 5.43
N LYS A 166 -11.80 -24.57 5.95
CA LYS A 166 -12.86 -25.39 5.33
C LYS A 166 -13.89 -24.58 4.54
N VAL A 167 -13.83 -23.25 4.59
CA VAL A 167 -14.74 -22.36 3.85
C VAL A 167 -14.06 -21.98 2.53
N GLN A 168 -14.75 -22.24 1.43
CA GLN A 168 -14.24 -22.02 0.08
C GLN A 168 -14.49 -20.58 -0.38
N GLY A 169 -13.71 -20.14 -1.37
CA GLY A 169 -13.92 -18.87 -2.09
C GLY A 169 -12.92 -17.76 -1.75
N LEU A 170 -12.31 -17.78 -0.57
CA LEU A 170 -11.24 -16.83 -0.24
C LEU A 170 -9.90 -17.33 -0.78
N TRP A 171 -9.18 -16.44 -1.48
CA TRP A 171 -7.86 -16.71 -2.03
C TRP A 171 -6.87 -15.61 -1.59
N PRO A 172 -6.43 -15.62 -0.31
CA PRO A 172 -5.37 -14.73 0.11
C PRO A 172 -4.05 -15.14 -0.55
N ALA A 173 -3.26 -14.16 -1.01
CA ALA A 173 -2.01 -14.43 -1.70
C ALA A 173 -0.94 -13.41 -1.31
N PHE A 174 0.28 -13.91 -1.17
CA PHE A 174 1.52 -13.13 -1.13
C PHE A 174 2.44 -13.71 -2.19
N TRP A 175 2.88 -12.87 -3.12
CA TRP A 175 3.61 -13.33 -4.30
C TRP A 175 4.46 -12.18 -4.87
N LEU A 176 5.32 -12.53 -5.82
CA LEU A 176 6.27 -11.61 -6.45
C LEU A 176 6.08 -11.64 -7.97
N LEU A 177 6.25 -10.49 -8.61
CA LEU A 177 6.23 -10.34 -10.07
C LEU A 177 7.50 -9.65 -10.54
N GLY A 178 7.98 -10.00 -11.73
CA GLY A 178 9.00 -9.20 -12.41
C GLY A 178 8.48 -7.79 -12.71
N ASN A 179 9.27 -6.76 -12.41
CA ASN A 179 8.83 -5.36 -12.43
C ASN A 179 8.35 -4.85 -13.81
N LEU A 180 8.71 -5.53 -14.89
CA LEU A 180 8.26 -5.18 -16.25
C LEU A 180 6.76 -5.47 -16.46
N GLY A 181 6.21 -6.46 -15.76
CA GLY A 181 4.78 -6.75 -15.75
C GLY A 181 4.08 -6.00 -14.63
N ARG A 182 2.82 -5.60 -14.85
CA ARG A 182 1.97 -4.98 -13.85
C ARG A 182 0.78 -5.90 -13.54
N ALA A 183 0.72 -6.38 -12.31
CA ALA A 183 -0.35 -7.25 -11.85
C ALA A 183 -1.73 -6.64 -12.11
N THR A 184 -2.72 -7.46 -12.49
CA THR A 184 -4.10 -7.08 -12.89
C THR A 184 -4.22 -6.32 -14.22
N TYR A 185 -3.10 -5.87 -14.81
CA TYR A 185 -3.07 -5.28 -16.15
C TYR A 185 -2.56 -6.32 -17.14
N GLU A 186 -3.39 -7.28 -17.53
CA GLU A 186 -2.97 -8.45 -18.33
C GLU A 186 -2.27 -8.10 -19.66
N LEU A 187 -2.59 -6.95 -20.25
CA LEU A 187 -1.92 -6.46 -21.46
C LEU A 187 -0.43 -6.15 -21.23
N SER A 188 -0.03 -5.85 -20.00
CA SER A 188 1.38 -5.64 -19.63
C SER A 188 2.17 -6.95 -19.54
N THR A 189 1.47 -8.09 -19.53
CA THR A 189 2.06 -9.44 -19.43
C THR A 189 1.74 -10.31 -20.64
N ASN A 190 1.41 -9.72 -21.78
CA ASN A 190 0.98 -10.43 -22.99
C ASN A 190 -0.13 -11.47 -22.73
N LEU A 191 -1.02 -11.22 -21.76
CA LEU A 191 -2.08 -12.14 -21.34
C LEU A 191 -1.57 -13.50 -20.81
N LEU A 192 -0.32 -13.54 -20.33
CA LEU A 192 0.30 -14.73 -19.76
C LEU A 192 0.40 -14.61 -18.25
N TRP A 193 0.12 -15.73 -17.59
CA TRP A 193 0.33 -15.90 -16.16
C TRP A 193 0.82 -17.33 -15.86
N PRO A 194 1.93 -17.51 -15.11
CA PRO A 194 2.83 -16.47 -14.59
C PRO A 194 3.66 -15.80 -15.70
N TRP A 195 4.02 -14.52 -15.50
CA TRP A 195 4.85 -13.75 -16.44
C TRP A 195 6.21 -13.42 -15.82
N SER A 196 7.29 -13.75 -16.52
CA SER A 196 8.65 -13.44 -16.10
C SER A 196 9.59 -13.42 -17.32
N TYR A 197 9.97 -12.22 -17.75
CA TYR A 197 10.90 -12.00 -18.86
C TYR A 197 11.92 -10.92 -18.49
N ASP A 198 13.08 -10.96 -19.15
CA ASP A 198 14.20 -10.03 -18.95
C ASP A 198 14.17 -8.82 -19.90
N LYS A 199 13.19 -8.74 -20.80
CA LYS A 199 13.02 -7.69 -21.81
C LYS A 199 11.56 -7.25 -21.92
N CYS A 200 11.37 -5.98 -22.25
CA CYS A 200 10.08 -5.48 -22.73
C CYS A 200 9.90 -5.87 -24.19
N ASP A 201 8.68 -6.22 -24.57
CA ASP A 201 8.27 -6.37 -25.96
C ASP A 201 7.79 -5.04 -26.55
#